data_AF-A0A527A4V5-F1
#
_entry.id   AF-A0A527A4V5-F1
#
_cell.length_a   1.000
_cell.length_b   1.000
_cell.length_c   1.000
_cell.angle_alpha   90.00
_cell.angle_beta   90.00
_cell.angle_gamma   90.00
#
_symmetry.space_group_name_H-M   'P 1'
#
loop_
_entity.id
_entity.type
_entity.pdbx_description
1 polymer ?
#
loop_
_entity_poly.entity_id
_entity_poly.type
_entity_poly.pdbx_seq_one_letter_code
_entity_poly.pdbx_strand_id
1 'polypeptide(L)' 'MDDKLRAKRESFDKIPVVDIAPLLDGSNKQAVAKQIRWALSNTGFMYVKNHGIPQEFVDSVFNVSRRFFDCPCRRRWNCM' A
#
# COMPACT_ATOMS: atom_id res chain seq x y z
N MET A 1 18.47 1.24 -29.34
CA MET A 1 17.48 0.71 -28.38
C MET A 1 17.88 1.23 -27.01
N ASP A 2 17.04 2.12 -26.51
CA ASP A 2 17.37 3.16 -25.56
C ASP A 2 17.35 2.63 -24.12
N ASP A 3 18.52 2.59 -23.48
CA ASP A 3 18.72 2.27 -22.05
C ASP A 3 18.30 3.45 -21.15
N LYS A 4 17.11 4.02 -21.35
CA LYS A 4 16.62 5.20 -20.60
C LYS A 4 15.72 4.86 -19.41
N LEU A 5 15.59 3.59 -19.07
CA LEU A 5 14.78 3.11 -17.94
C LEU A 5 15.59 2.46 -16.82
N ARG A 6 16.88 2.79 -16.71
CA ARG A 6 17.67 2.36 -15.56
C ARG A 6 17.20 3.14 -14.32
N ALA A 7 16.17 2.60 -13.67
CA ALA A 7 15.69 3.07 -12.38
C ALA A 7 16.90 3.14 -11.44
N LYS A 8 17.30 4.36 -11.11
CA LYS A 8 18.36 4.63 -10.15
C LYS A 8 17.90 4.03 -8.83
N ARG A 9 18.45 2.87 -8.46
CA ARG A 9 18.16 2.22 -7.18
C ARG A 9 18.82 3.05 -6.10
N GLU A 10 18.10 4.05 -5.62
CA GLU A 10 18.46 4.78 -4.42
C GLU A 10 18.35 3.80 -3.23
N SER A 11 19.38 3.69 -2.40
CA SER A 11 19.28 2.92 -1.16
C SER A 11 18.37 3.67 -0.22
N PHE A 12 17.18 3.13 0.04
CA PHE A 12 16.24 3.71 0.99
C PHE A 12 16.55 3.17 2.38
N ASP A 13 17.21 3.99 3.19
CA ASP A 13 17.41 3.72 4.63
C ASP A 13 16.05 3.61 5.37
N LYS A 14 14.99 4.21 4.80
CA LYS A 14 13.60 4.19 5.31
C LYS A 14 12.59 4.17 4.15
N ILE A 15 11.56 3.33 4.27
CA ILE A 15 10.45 3.28 3.31
C ILE A 15 9.58 4.52 3.49
N PRO A 16 9.21 5.25 2.42
CA PRO A 16 8.40 6.46 2.54
C PRO A 16 7.00 6.14 3.07
N VAL A 17 6.57 6.90 4.07
CA VAL A 17 5.22 6.86 4.63
C VAL A 17 4.49 8.15 4.23
N VAL A 18 3.35 8.03 3.58
CA VAL A 18 2.55 9.17 3.12
C VAL A 18 1.26 9.27 3.92
N ASP A 19 0.99 10.48 4.40
CA ASP A 19 -0.27 10.84 5.02
C ASP A 19 -1.27 11.27 3.96
N ILE A 20 -2.41 10.56 3.86
CA ILE A 20 -3.45 10.92 2.89
C ILE A 20 -4.65 11.63 3.53
N ALA A 21 -4.61 11.93 4.84
CA ALA A 21 -5.67 12.72 5.46
C ALA A 21 -5.96 14.03 4.68
N PRO A 22 -4.96 14.87 4.32
CA PRO A 22 -5.21 16.12 3.61
C PRO A 22 -5.78 15.96 2.19
N LEU A 23 -5.67 14.75 1.62
CA LEU A 23 -6.30 14.39 0.36
C LEU A 23 -7.80 14.07 0.56
N LEU A 24 -8.13 13.40 1.66
CA LEU A 24 -9.49 13.02 2.02
C LEU A 24 -10.32 14.20 2.53
N ASP A 25 -9.76 15.02 3.43
CA ASP A 25 -10.44 16.21 3.97
C ASP A 25 -10.40 17.41 3.00
N GLY A 26 -9.49 17.37 2.03
CA GLY A 26 -9.38 18.36 0.95
C GLY A 26 -8.56 19.61 1.28
N SER A 27 -7.97 19.71 2.48
CA SER A 27 -7.18 20.86 2.90
C SER A 27 -5.89 21.04 2.09
N ASN A 28 -5.28 19.95 1.59
CA ASN A 28 -4.03 20.06 0.83
C ASN A 28 -3.77 18.90 -0.14
N LYS A 29 -4.64 18.76 -1.13
CA LYS A 29 -4.57 17.69 -2.15
C LYS A 29 -3.27 17.74 -2.96
N GLN A 30 -2.77 18.94 -3.30
CA GLN A 30 -1.55 19.06 -4.11
C GLN A 30 -0.28 18.60 -3.37
N ALA A 31 -0.18 18.83 -2.05
CA ALA A 31 0.97 18.37 -1.29
C ALA A 31 1.03 16.84 -1.23
N VAL A 32 -0.10 16.17 -0.98
CA VAL A 32 -0.18 14.71 -0.96
C VAL A 32 0.15 14.13 -2.34
N ALA A 33 -0.38 14.72 -3.42
CA ALA A 33 -0.06 14.29 -4.78
C ALA A 33 1.44 14.41 -5.11
N LYS A 34 2.12 15.47 -4.65
CA LYS A 34 3.57 15.62 -4.81
C LYS A 34 4.36 14.54 -4.06
N GLN A 35 3.93 14.19 -2.84
CA GLN A 35 4.56 13.13 -2.05
C GLN A 35 4.39 11.75 -2.68
N ILE A 36 3.17 11.42 -3.15
CA ILE A 36 2.89 10.18 -3.88
C ILE A 36 3.76 10.10 -5.14
N ARG A 37 3.82 11.17 -5.93
CA ARG A 37 4.67 11.23 -7.13
C ARG A 37 6.13 10.96 -6.80
N TRP A 38 6.66 11.59 -5.75
CA TRP A 38 8.05 11.39 -5.36
C TRP A 38 8.31 9.94 -4.91
N ALA A 39 7.45 9.39 -4.04
CA ALA A 39 7.61 8.03 -3.52
C ALA A 39 7.54 6.98 -4.63
N LEU A 40 6.59 7.09 -5.56
CA LEU A 40 6.45 6.17 -6.68
C LEU A 40 7.56 6.34 -7.74
N SER A 41 8.07 7.56 -7.94
CA SER A 41 9.14 7.81 -8.92
C SER A 41 10.53 7.39 -8.40
N ASN A 42 10.75 7.46 -7.09
CA ASN A 42 12.06 7.18 -6.49
C ASN A 42 12.13 5.77 -5.91
N THR A 43 11.15 5.40 -5.08
CA THR A 43 11.13 4.11 -4.36
C THR A 43 10.31 3.04 -5.08
N GLY A 44 9.27 3.44 -5.81
CA GLY A 44 8.33 2.54 -6.48
C GLY A 44 7.22 1.98 -5.58
N PHE A 45 7.32 2.19 -4.27
CA PHE A 45 6.31 1.80 -3.29
C PHE A 45 6.34 2.73 -2.06
N MET A 46 5.29 2.67 -1.25
CA MET A 46 5.10 3.53 -0.07
C MET A 46 4.12 2.91 0.92
N TYR A 47 4.27 3.24 2.20
CA TYR A 47 3.24 3.03 3.20
C TYR A 47 2.28 4.21 3.22
N VAL A 48 1.01 3.94 3.51
CA VAL A 48 -0.04 4.95 3.63
C VAL A 48 -0.57 4.96 5.06
N LYS A 49 -0.74 6.15 5.63
CA LYS A 49 -1.42 6.36 6.92
C LYS A 49 -2.63 7.27 6.76
N ASN A 50 -3.55 7.20 7.73
CA ASN A 50 -4.81 7.95 7.75
C ASN A 50 -5.65 7.77 6.48
N HIS A 51 -5.72 6.54 5.96
CA HIS A 51 -6.50 6.20 4.77
C HIS A 51 -8.02 6.11 5.02
N GLY A 52 -8.47 6.31 6.26
CA GLY A 52 -9.89 6.28 6.62
C GLY A 52 -10.53 4.89 6.66
N ILE A 53 -9.72 3.81 6.60
CA ILE A 53 -10.24 2.45 6.77
C ILE A 53 -10.19 2.14 8.28
N PRO A 54 -11.31 1.79 8.91
CA PRO A 54 -11.35 1.43 10.31
C PRO A 54 -10.47 0.20 10.61
N GLN A 55 -9.79 0.21 11.75
CA GLN A 55 -8.92 -0.91 12.14
C GLN A 55 -9.72 -2.22 12.30
N GLU A 56 -10.95 -2.14 12.83
CA GLU A 56 -11.85 -3.30 12.96
C GLU A 56 -12.13 -4.00 11.61
N PHE A 57 -12.20 -3.24 10.53
CA PHE A 57 -12.42 -3.79 9.19
C PHE A 57 -11.18 -4.54 8.72
N VAL A 58 -10.00 -3.94 8.90
CA VAL A 58 -8.71 -4.58 8.59
C VAL A 58 -8.58 -5.90 9.35
N ASP A 59 -8.85 -5.87 10.66
CA ASP A 59 -8.78 -7.06 11.52
C ASP A 59 -9.77 -8.14 11.08
N SER A 60 -10.99 -7.74 10.69
CA SER A 60 -12.01 -8.67 10.19
C SER A 60 -11.56 -9.40 8.92
N VAL A 61 -10.94 -8.68 7.97
CA VAL A 61 -10.43 -9.25 6.72
C VAL A 61 -9.30 -10.24 7.01
N PHE A 62 -8.33 -9.87 7.85
CA PHE A 62 -7.25 -10.77 8.25
C PHE A 62 -7.76 -12.01 8.98
N ASN A 63 -8.80 -11.88 9.80
CA ASN A 63 -9.43 -13.03 10.47
C ASN A 63 -10.10 -13.98 9.46
N VAL A 64 -10.81 -13.46 8.46
CA VAL A 64 -11.40 -14.27 7.39
C VAL A 64 -10.30 -15.00 6.59
N SER A 65 -9.23 -14.29 6.21
CA SER A 65 -8.09 -14.91 5.53
C SER A 65 -7.49 -16.05 6.37
N ARG A 66 -7.28 -15.81 7.67
CA ARG A 66 -6.76 -16.84 8.59
C ARG A 66 -7.67 -18.08 8.61
N ARG A 67 -8.99 -17.90 8.79
CA ARG A 67 -9.95 -19.00 8.78
C ARG A 67 -9.94 -19.80 7.48
N PHE A 68 -9.73 -19.14 6.34
CA PHE A 68 -9.60 -19.81 5.04
C PHE A 68 -8.31 -20.64 4.93
N PHE A 69 -7.17 -20.06 5.35
CA PHE A 69 -5.87 -20.74 5.30
C PHE A 69 -5.66 -21.78 6.42
N ASP A 70 -6.48 -21.77 7.47
CA ASP A 70 -6.51 -22.82 8.49
C ASP A 70 -7.41 -24.01 8.09
N CYS A 71 -8.22 -23.87 7.05
CA CYS A 71 -9.08 -24.96 6.56
C CYS A 71 -8.25 -26.07 5.90
N PRO A 72 -8.63 -27.37 6.05
CA PRO A 72 -7.94 -28.48 5.39
C PRO A 72 -7.80 -28.24 3.90
N CYS A 73 -6.64 -28.60 3.35
CA CYS A 73 -6.26 -28.40 1.95
C CYS A 73 -7.44 -28.68 1.01
N ARG A 74 -7.99 -29.92 1.01
CA ARG A 74 -9.13 -30.32 0.16
C ARG A 74 -10.31 -29.34 0.14
N ARG A 75 -10.62 -28.71 1.28
CA ARG A 75 -11.76 -27.79 1.43
C ARG A 75 -11.44 -26.37 0.94
N ARG A 76 -10.18 -25.95 1.02
CA ARG A 76 -9.68 -24.69 0.45
C ARG A 76 -9.70 -24.69 -1.08
N TRP A 77 -9.27 -25.80 -1.70
CA TRP A 77 -9.19 -25.94 -3.16
C TRP A 77 -10.58 -26.04 -3.83
N ASN A 78 -11.62 -26.41 -3.09
CA ASN A 78 -13.01 -26.40 -3.60
C ASN A 78 -13.64 -25.00 -3.67
N CYS A 79 -12.95 -23.97 -3.16
CA CYS A 79 -13.43 -22.58 -3.14
C CYS A 79 -12.65 -21.66 -4.11
N MET A 80 -11.68 -22.19 -4.86
CA MET A 80 -11.07 -21.52 -6.01
C MET A 80 -11.85 -21.88 -7.27
#